data_AF-A0A7S2NCD3-F1
#
_entry.id   AF-A0A7S2NCD3-F1
#
_cell.length_a   1.000
_cell.length_b   1.000
_cell.length_c   1.000
_cell.angle_alpha   90.00
_cell.angle_beta   90.00
_cell.angle_gamma   90.00
#
_symmetry.space_group_name_H-M   'P 1'
#
loop_
_entity.id
_entity.type
_entity.pdbx_description
1 polymer ?
#
loop_
_entity_poly.entity_id
_entity_poly.type
_entity_poly.pdbx_seq_one_letter_code
_entity_poly.pdbx_strand_id
1 'polypeptide(L)'
;GEAECKADDRCTWCTAAAVPSRCFTKDHAKKLPLSVFECDGPSRARARRGEVFGRRETEALGVAWRGNASESHERLMVAASALPKNFNWCKKDGVSYCTASRNQHIPQYCGSCWAHGTLSALADRIKIARG
;
A
#
# COMPACT_ATOMS: atom_id res chain seq x y z
N GLY A 1 33.27 -0.08 21.05
CA GLY A 1 31.99 0.10 21.77
C GLY A 1 31.34 1.44 21.42
N GLU A 2 30.15 1.77 21.95
CA GLU A 2 29.48 3.06 21.68
C GLU A 2 30.37 4.26 22.05
N ALA A 3 30.94 4.24 23.26
CA ALA A 3 31.84 5.31 23.75
C ALA A 3 33.08 5.49 22.85
N GLU A 4 33.65 4.39 22.35
CA GLU A 4 34.80 4.40 21.44
C GLU A 4 34.42 4.95 20.06
N CYS A 5 33.22 4.63 19.57
CA CYS A 5 32.69 5.19 18.32
C CYS A 5 32.49 6.70 18.41
N LYS A 6 31.98 7.17 19.56
CA LYS A 6 31.74 8.59 19.84
C LYS A 6 33.05 9.38 20.03
N ALA A 7 34.16 8.70 20.29
CA ALA A 7 35.47 9.32 20.42
C ALA A 7 36.19 9.56 19.08
N ASP A 8 35.80 8.89 17.98
CA ASP A 8 36.37 9.11 16.63
C ASP A 8 35.51 10.11 15.83
N ASP A 9 36.11 11.24 15.48
CA ASP A 9 35.49 12.31 14.68
C ASP A 9 35.09 11.90 13.26
N ARG A 10 35.51 10.75 12.76
CA ARG A 10 35.12 10.23 11.43
C ARG A 10 33.87 9.36 11.49
N CYS A 11 33.45 8.98 12.68
CA CYS A 11 32.38 8.03 12.92
C CYS A 11 31.16 8.66 13.59
N THR A 12 30.05 7.94 13.55
CA THR A 12 28.86 8.22 14.33
C THR A 12 28.22 6.93 14.76
N TRP A 13 27.67 6.94 15.97
CA TRP A 13 26.83 5.86 16.46
C TRP A 13 25.45 5.96 15.80
N CYS A 14 24.89 4.82 15.40
CA CYS A 14 23.52 4.74 14.90
C CYS A 14 22.76 3.63 15.62
N THR A 15 21.61 4.00 16.19
CA THR A 15 20.63 3.09 16.76
C THR A 15 19.68 2.57 15.68
N ALA A 16 19.25 1.32 15.81
CA ALA A 16 18.29 0.72 14.90
C ALA A 16 17.34 -0.20 15.67
N ALA A 17 16.07 -0.21 15.26
CA ALA A 17 15.04 -1.04 15.90
C ALA A 17 15.03 -2.48 15.36
N ALA A 18 15.40 -2.67 14.09
CA ALA A 18 15.31 -3.97 13.40
C ALA A 18 16.64 -4.74 13.34
N VAL A 19 17.77 -4.07 13.59
CA VAL A 19 19.12 -4.65 13.55
C VAL A 19 19.95 -4.10 14.71
N PRO A 20 21.04 -4.78 15.14
CA PRO A 20 21.88 -4.27 16.21
C PRO A 20 22.46 -2.88 15.90
N SER A 21 22.37 -1.99 16.89
CA SER A 21 23.01 -0.67 16.86
C SER A 21 24.52 -0.82 16.66
N ARG A 22 25.12 0.02 15.81
CA ARG A 22 26.53 -0.09 15.44
C ARG A 22 27.12 1.24 15.02
N CYS A 23 28.44 1.28 15.03
CA CYS A 23 29.21 2.42 14.56
C CYS A 23 29.30 2.45 13.03
N PHE A 24 29.16 3.63 12.44
CA PHE A 24 29.31 3.86 11.01
C PHE A 24 30.17 5.09 10.75
N THR A 25 30.87 5.14 9.60
CA THR A 25 31.53 6.38 9.17
C THR A 25 30.48 7.44 8.86
N LYS A 26 30.81 8.73 9.07
CA LYS A 26 29.89 9.84 8.79
C LYS A 26 29.36 9.83 7.35
N ASP A 27 30.17 9.40 6.38
CA ASP A 27 29.75 9.26 4.98
C ASP A 27 28.86 8.05 4.71
N HIS A 28 29.10 6.92 5.39
CA HIS A 28 28.21 5.77 5.25
C HIS A 28 26.87 6.01 5.95
N ALA A 29 26.89 6.65 7.12
CA ALA A 29 25.70 7.14 7.80
C ALA A 29 24.88 8.09 6.91
N LYS A 30 25.47 8.69 5.84
CA LYS A 30 24.72 9.47 4.84
C LYS A 30 23.79 8.70 3.95
N LYS A 31 24.01 7.41 3.82
CA LYS A 31 23.30 6.55 2.87
C LYS A 31 22.36 5.59 3.58
N LEU A 32 22.38 5.56 4.91
CA LEU A 32 21.50 4.70 5.69
C LEU A 32 20.04 5.18 5.59
N PRO A 33 19.07 4.26 5.46
CA PRO A 33 17.66 4.60 5.43
C PRO A 33 17.21 5.14 6.79
N LEU A 34 16.70 6.36 6.82
CA LEU A 34 16.23 7.06 8.03
C LEU A 34 15.09 6.33 8.76
N SER A 35 14.37 5.44 8.07
CA SER A 35 13.32 4.62 8.68
C SER A 35 13.86 3.44 9.50
N VAL A 36 15.15 3.13 9.38
CA VAL A 36 15.78 1.97 10.05
C VAL A 36 16.87 2.41 11.02
N PHE A 37 17.60 3.49 10.70
CA PHE A 37 18.75 3.95 11.48
C PHE A 37 18.58 5.40 11.92
N GLU A 38 18.71 5.63 13.23
CA GLU A 38 18.82 6.95 13.84
C GLU A 38 20.27 7.16 14.27
N CYS A 39 20.96 8.14 13.67
CA CYS A 39 22.38 8.39 13.92
C CYS A 39 22.58 9.71 14.66
N ASP A 40 23.54 9.74 15.58
CA ASP A 40 23.96 10.98 16.25
C ASP A 40 24.51 12.00 15.23
N GLY A 41 24.17 13.29 15.34
CA GLY A 41 24.66 14.35 14.45
C GLY A 41 23.57 15.23 13.81
N PRO A 42 23.93 16.15 12.90
CA PRO A 42 22.97 17.07 12.31
C PRO A 42 21.88 16.29 11.59
N SER A 43 20.63 16.52 12.02
CA SER A 43 19.46 15.80 11.53
C SER A 43 19.35 15.91 10.01
N ARG A 44 19.34 14.76 9.33
CA ARG A 44 19.02 14.66 7.90
C ARG A 44 17.52 14.74 7.67
N ALA A 45 16.82 15.55 8.45
CA ALA A 45 15.43 15.84 8.21
C ALA A 45 15.33 16.77 6.99
N ARG A 46 15.81 16.32 5.83
CA ARG A 46 15.24 16.79 4.59
C ARG A 46 13.87 16.15 4.55
N ALA A 47 12.89 16.86 5.11
CA ALA A 47 11.49 16.48 5.04
C ALA A 47 11.22 16.11 3.57
N ARG A 48 11.10 14.80 3.30
CA ARG A 48 10.68 14.37 1.97
C ARG A 48 9.28 14.94 1.84
N ARG A 49 9.06 15.80 0.85
CA ARG A 49 7.70 16.21 0.52
C ARG A 49 6.94 14.92 0.25
N GLY A 50 5.90 14.67 1.04
CA GLY A 50 5.01 13.56 0.78
C GLY A 50 4.45 13.69 -0.63
N GLU A 51 4.33 12.57 -1.34
CA GLU A 51 3.67 12.55 -2.66
C GLU A 51 2.18 12.88 -2.56
N VAL A 52 1.62 12.76 -1.35
CA VAL A 52 0.25 13.09 -1.01
C VAL A 52 0.17 14.56 -0.59
N PHE A 53 -0.53 15.36 -1.38
CA PHE A 53 -0.84 16.74 -1.03
C PHE A 53 -1.70 16.82 0.24
N GLY A 54 -1.44 17.84 1.04
CA GLY A 54 -2.30 18.18 2.16
C GLY A 54 -3.70 18.58 1.67
N ARG A 55 -4.65 18.61 2.61
CA ARG A 55 -6.04 18.98 2.31
C ARG A 55 -6.16 20.34 1.64
N ARG A 56 -5.47 21.36 2.16
CA ARG A 56 -5.49 22.73 1.60
C ARG A 56 -4.94 22.79 0.17
N GLU A 57 -3.88 22.05 -0.11
CA GLU A 57 -3.28 21.98 -1.45
C GLU A 57 -4.24 21.29 -2.44
N THR A 58 -4.85 20.18 -2.01
CA THR A 58 -5.87 19.46 -2.77
C THR A 58 -7.09 20.35 -3.09
N GLU A 59 -7.59 21.08 -2.09
CA GLU A 59 -8.70 22.03 -2.27
C GLU A 59 -8.31 23.22 -3.15
N ALA A 60 -7.07 23.73 -3.07
CA ALA A 60 -6.56 24.80 -3.93
C ALA A 60 -6.44 24.39 -5.41
N LEU A 61 -6.29 23.08 -5.68
CA LEU A 61 -6.35 22.51 -7.03
C LEU A 61 -7.81 22.31 -7.52
N GLY A 62 -8.81 22.74 -6.75
CA GLY A 62 -10.22 22.67 -7.11
C GLY A 62 -10.90 21.35 -6.76
N VAL A 63 -10.24 20.46 -6.01
CA VAL A 63 -10.86 19.21 -5.55
C VAL A 63 -11.78 19.51 -4.36
N ALA A 64 -13.08 19.47 -4.58
CA ALA A 64 -14.07 19.57 -3.51
C ALA A 64 -14.05 18.30 -2.66
N TRP A 65 -13.69 18.44 -1.38
CA TRP A 65 -13.71 17.32 -0.44
C TRP A 65 -15.13 16.76 -0.31
N ARG A 66 -15.28 15.44 -0.48
CA ARG A 66 -16.59 14.77 -0.52
C ARG A 66 -17.58 15.34 -1.56
N GLY A 67 -17.10 16.00 -2.62
CA GLY A 67 -17.96 16.62 -3.63
C GLY A 67 -18.88 15.65 -4.40
N ASN A 68 -18.49 14.37 -4.51
CA ASN A 68 -19.33 13.31 -5.08
C ASN A 68 -19.91 12.35 -4.02
N ALA A 69 -19.74 12.67 -2.73
CA ALA A 69 -20.25 11.80 -1.68
C ALA A 69 -21.77 11.78 -1.76
N SER A 70 -22.32 10.58 -1.70
CA SER A 70 -23.75 10.36 -1.66
C SER A 70 -24.09 9.47 -0.46
N GLU A 71 -25.35 9.47 -0.08
CA GLU A 71 -25.91 8.54 0.90
C GLU A 71 -26.08 7.12 0.30
N SER A 72 -25.27 6.73 -0.68
CA SER A 72 -25.37 5.43 -1.34
C SER A 72 -25.28 4.27 -0.35
N HIS A 73 -24.44 4.41 0.70
CA HIS A 73 -24.32 3.40 1.76
C HIS A 73 -25.61 3.27 2.59
N GLU A 74 -26.36 4.36 2.80
CA GLU A 74 -27.67 4.33 3.46
C GLU A 74 -28.76 3.72 2.55
N ARG A 75 -28.59 3.80 1.23
CA ARG A 75 -29.52 3.19 0.25
C ARG A 75 -29.26 1.71 -0.01
N LEU A 76 -28.14 1.17 0.47
CA LEU A 76 -27.80 -0.25 0.38
C LEU A 76 -28.47 -1.10 1.49
N MET A 77 -29.53 -0.59 2.12
CA MET A 77 -30.33 -1.28 3.14
C MET A 77 -31.19 -2.40 2.54
N VAL A 78 -30.56 -3.39 1.91
CA VAL A 78 -31.16 -4.71 1.79
C VAL A 78 -30.99 -5.37 3.16
N ALA A 79 -32.11 -5.67 3.82
CA ALA A 79 -32.07 -6.41 5.07
C ALA A 79 -31.23 -7.67 4.87
N ALA A 80 -30.33 -7.99 5.80
CA ALA A 80 -29.46 -9.16 5.67
C ALA A 80 -30.26 -10.46 5.44
N SER A 81 -31.50 -10.52 5.95
CA SER A 81 -32.47 -11.61 5.73
C SER A 81 -32.94 -11.76 4.28
N ALA A 82 -32.87 -10.71 3.47
CA ALA A 82 -33.23 -10.72 2.06
C ALA A 82 -32.07 -11.14 1.13
N LEU A 83 -30.84 -11.25 1.66
CA LEU A 83 -29.72 -11.79 0.91
C LEU A 83 -29.81 -13.32 0.84
N PRO A 84 -29.44 -13.94 -0.30
CA PRO A 84 -29.43 -15.38 -0.42
C PRO A 84 -28.39 -15.99 0.52
N LYS A 85 -28.74 -17.12 1.17
CA LYS A 85 -27.81 -17.87 2.03
C LYS A 85 -26.57 -18.38 1.28
N ASN A 86 -26.72 -18.66 -0.02
CA ASN A 86 -25.67 -19.13 -0.90
C ASN A 86 -25.70 -18.34 -2.21
N PHE A 87 -24.55 -17.88 -2.67
CA PHE A 87 -24.45 -17.10 -3.88
C PHE A 87 -23.15 -17.42 -4.62
N ASN A 88 -23.24 -17.68 -5.92
CA ASN A 88 -22.08 -18.01 -6.76
C ASN A 88 -22.27 -17.48 -8.18
N TRP A 89 -21.48 -16.47 -8.56
CA TRP A 89 -21.47 -15.93 -9.93
C TRP A 89 -21.04 -16.94 -10.99
N CYS A 90 -20.25 -17.94 -10.61
CA CYS A 90 -19.83 -19.01 -11.52
C CYS A 90 -20.94 -20.05 -11.76
N LYS A 91 -22.08 -19.94 -11.06
CA LYS A 91 -23.25 -20.82 -11.21
C LYS A 91 -24.54 -20.05 -10.90
N LYS A 92 -24.78 -18.95 -11.60
CA LYS A 92 -26.00 -18.16 -11.45
C LYS A 92 -27.00 -18.57 -12.53
N ASP A 93 -28.12 -19.17 -12.11
CA ASP A 93 -29.22 -19.62 -12.98
C ASP A 93 -28.77 -20.51 -14.16
N GLY A 94 -27.78 -21.38 -13.90
CA GLY A 94 -27.22 -22.28 -14.92
C GLY A 94 -26.13 -21.65 -15.80
N VAL A 95 -25.81 -20.37 -15.62
CA VAL A 95 -24.78 -19.64 -16.37
C VAL A 95 -23.56 -19.35 -15.48
N SER A 96 -22.35 -19.44 -16.05
CA SER A 96 -21.11 -19.08 -15.37
C SER A 96 -20.58 -17.74 -15.85
N TYR A 97 -20.59 -16.77 -14.95
CA TYR A 97 -20.05 -15.43 -15.21
C TYR A 97 -18.58 -15.27 -14.86
N CYS A 98 -17.97 -16.27 -14.20
CA CYS A 98 -16.56 -16.23 -13.85
C CYS A 98 -15.66 -16.45 -15.08
N THR A 99 -14.53 -15.77 -15.10
CA THR A 99 -13.44 -15.95 -16.05
C THR A 99 -12.57 -17.12 -15.65
N ALA A 100 -11.79 -17.63 -16.60
CA ALA A 100 -10.93 -18.79 -16.37
C ALA A 100 -9.84 -18.48 -15.33
N SER A 101 -9.56 -19.46 -14.47
CA SER A 101 -8.45 -19.40 -13.53
C SER A 101 -7.12 -19.23 -14.27
N ARG A 102 -6.28 -18.31 -13.77
CA ARG A 102 -4.98 -17.99 -14.34
C ARG A 102 -3.87 -18.37 -13.36
N ASN A 103 -2.66 -18.53 -13.87
CA ASN A 103 -1.48 -18.85 -13.07
C ASN A 103 -0.41 -17.77 -13.25
N GLN A 104 -0.20 -16.98 -12.20
CA GLN A 104 0.77 -15.88 -12.17
C GLN A 104 2.22 -16.34 -11.96
N HIS A 105 2.46 -17.61 -11.59
CA HIS A 105 3.79 -18.11 -11.21
C HIS A 105 4.57 -18.74 -12.37
N ILE A 106 4.00 -18.80 -13.58
CA ILE A 106 4.64 -19.38 -14.76
C ILE A 106 4.72 -18.35 -15.90
N PRO A 107 5.75 -18.41 -16.76
CA PRO A 107 6.88 -19.35 -16.74
C PRO A 107 7.92 -19.03 -15.65
N GLN A 108 7.79 -17.89 -14.97
CA GLN A 108 8.64 -17.47 -13.86
C GLN A 108 7.76 -16.93 -12.74
N TYR A 109 8.23 -17.07 -11.51
CA TYR A 109 7.49 -16.58 -10.35
C TYR A 109 7.27 -15.06 -10.43
N CYS A 110 6.02 -14.64 -10.37
CA CYS A 110 5.64 -13.23 -10.24
C CYS A 110 4.55 -13.07 -9.15
N GLY A 111 4.77 -12.15 -8.22
CA GLY A 111 3.82 -11.75 -7.19
C GLY A 111 2.68 -10.84 -7.71
N SER A 112 2.17 -11.10 -8.92
CA SER A 112 1.16 -10.25 -9.59
C SER A 112 -0.29 -10.57 -9.21
N CYS A 113 -0.54 -11.05 -7.99
CA CYS A 113 -1.89 -11.42 -7.53
C CYS A 113 -2.83 -10.22 -7.50
N TRP A 114 -2.31 -9.04 -7.14
CA TRP A 114 -3.06 -7.78 -7.17
C TRP A 114 -3.57 -7.46 -8.58
N ALA A 115 -2.76 -7.71 -9.62
CA ALA A 115 -3.13 -7.50 -11.01
C ALA A 115 -4.11 -8.58 -11.51
N HIS A 116 -3.84 -9.85 -11.21
CA HIS A 116 -4.70 -10.95 -11.61
C HIS A 116 -6.09 -10.88 -10.95
N GLY A 117 -6.15 -10.57 -9.65
CA GLY A 117 -7.41 -10.46 -8.92
C GLY A 117 -8.28 -9.30 -9.43
N THR A 118 -7.68 -8.14 -9.67
CA THR A 118 -8.40 -6.96 -10.18
C THR A 118 -8.92 -7.16 -11.60
N LEU A 119 -8.09 -7.68 -12.51
CA LEU A 119 -8.47 -7.91 -13.90
C LEU A 119 -9.52 -9.02 -14.04
N SER A 120 -9.39 -10.13 -13.30
CA SER A 120 -10.40 -11.20 -13.33
C SER A 120 -11.75 -10.71 -12.81
N ALA A 121 -11.79 -9.99 -11.68
CA ALA A 121 -13.03 -9.45 -11.13
C ALA A 121 -13.69 -8.42 -12.08
N LEU A 122 -12.90 -7.59 -12.76
CA LEU A 122 -13.40 -6.66 -13.77
C LEU A 122 -14.00 -7.41 -14.97
N ALA A 123 -13.31 -8.44 -15.47
CA ALA A 123 -13.78 -9.23 -16.58
C ALA A 123 -15.08 -10.01 -16.23
N ASP A 124 -15.18 -10.54 -15.01
CA ASP A 124 -16.42 -11.17 -14.50
C ASP A 124 -17.57 -10.16 -14.48
N ARG A 125 -17.34 -8.92 -14.04
CA ARG A 125 -18.34 -7.84 -14.07
C ARG A 125 -18.78 -7.48 -15.49
N ILE A 126 -17.87 -7.51 -16.45
CA ILE A 126 -18.22 -7.31 -17.87
C ILE A 126 -19.11 -8.46 -18.36
N LYS A 127 -18.83 -9.71 -17.99
CA LYS A 127 -19.72 -10.84 -18.31
C LYS A 127 -21.09 -10.65 -17.69
N ILE A 128 -21.18 -10.29 -16.40
CA ILE A 128 -22.46 -10.03 -15.71
C ILE A 128 -23.26 -8.93 -16.42
N ALA A 129 -22.60 -7.85 -16.85
CA ALA A 129 -23.26 -6.75 -17.54
C ALA A 129 -23.76 -7.12 -18.95
N ARG A 130 -23.20 -8.16 -19.58
CA ARG A 130 -23.56 -8.59 -20.93
C ARG A 130 -24.63 -9.70 -20.97
N GLY A 131 -24.88 -10.38 -19.86
CA GLY A 131 -25.71 -11.59 -19.80
C GLY A 131 -25.01 -12.80 -20.39
#